data_AF-B6WUJ4-F1
#
_entry.id   AF-B6WUJ4-F1
#
_cell.length_a   1.000
_cell.length_b   1.000
_cell.length_c   1.000
_cell.angle_alpha   90.00
_cell.angle_beta   90.00
_cell.angle_gamma   90.00
#
_symmetry.space_group_name_H-M   'P 1'
#
loop_
_entity.id
_entity.type
_entity.pdbx_description
1 polymer ?
#
loop_
_entity_poly.entity_id
_entity_poly.type
_entity_poly.pdbx_seq_one_letter_code
_entity_poly.pdbx_strand_id
1 'polypeptide(L)'
;AACLGGGACALALVALYLPAPLWLPLLLCSQLCATGLATLSDAAASDTAERHGHPTHTLASYAFIVDCGAAAGPVLAYGVQGLWGMDAAYLTAAALLLCLLPLWMRRETSQAHS
;
A
#
# COMPACT_ATOMS: atom_id res chain seq x y z
N ALA A 1 4.50 -6.77 -6.99
CA ALA A 1 3.93 -7.79 -6.06
C ALA A 1 4.64 -7.87 -4.70
N ALA A 2 5.98 -7.88 -4.66
CA ALA A 2 6.76 -8.12 -3.42
C ALA A 2 6.46 -7.14 -2.27
N CYS A 3 6.36 -5.83 -2.54
CA CYS A 3 6.05 -4.83 -1.50
C CYS A 3 4.64 -4.98 -0.92
N LEU A 4 3.65 -5.34 -1.75
CA LEU A 4 2.27 -5.58 -1.30
C LEU A 4 2.19 -6.83 -0.40
N GLY A 5 2.76 -7.96 -0.85
CA GLY A 5 2.78 -9.19 -0.07
C GLY A 5 3.64 -9.08 1.20
N GLY A 6 4.83 -8.49 1.09
CA GLY A 6 5.74 -8.27 2.21
C GLY A 6 5.15 -7.33 3.27
N GLY A 7 4.55 -6.21 2.84
CA GLY A 7 3.87 -5.28 3.73
C GLY A 7 2.66 -5.91 4.43
N ALA A 8 1.84 -6.68 3.71
CA ALA A 8 0.73 -7.42 4.30
C ALA A 8 1.20 -8.43 5.36
N CYS A 9 2.21 -9.24 5.05
CA CYS A 9 2.78 -10.19 5.99
C CYS A 9 3.38 -9.49 7.22
N ALA A 10 4.13 -8.40 7.02
CA ALA A 10 4.72 -7.63 8.12
C ALA A 10 3.65 -7.06 9.06
N LEU A 11 2.59 -6.44 8.50
CA LEU A 11 1.49 -5.89 9.30
C LEU A 11 0.67 -6.98 10.02
N ALA A 12 0.43 -8.12 9.37
CA ALA A 12 -0.24 -9.25 10.00
C ALA A 12 0.59 -9.83 11.17
N LEU A 13 1.92 -9.88 11.04
CA LEU A 13 2.81 -10.30 12.12
C LEU A 13 2.84 -9.27 13.25
N VAL A 14 2.84 -7.96 12.93
CA VAL A 14 2.79 -6.88 13.93
C VAL A 14 1.51 -6.92 14.78
N ALA A 15 0.40 -7.45 14.24
CA ALA A 15 -0.83 -7.66 15.00
C ALA A 15 -0.72 -8.75 16.08
N LEU A 16 0.38 -9.51 16.12
CA LEU A 16 0.66 -10.45 17.21
C LEU A 16 1.38 -9.71 18.35
N TYR A 17 1.22 -10.21 19.58
CA TYR A 17 1.92 -9.65 20.73
C TYR A 17 3.41 -10.03 20.69
N LEU A 18 4.25 -9.21 20.06
CA LEU A 18 5.69 -9.41 19.92
C LEU A 18 6.51 -8.58 20.93
N PRO A 19 7.67 -9.09 21.39
CA PRO A 19 8.62 -8.30 22.14
C PRO A 19 9.25 -7.21 21.25
N ALA A 20 9.54 -6.05 21.85
CA ALA A 20 10.09 -4.86 21.17
C ALA A 20 11.20 -5.12 20.13
N PRO A 21 12.23 -5.97 20.38
CA PRO A 21 13.29 -6.20 19.38
C PRO A 21 12.82 -6.89 18.09
N LEU A 22 11.72 -7.64 18.13
CA LEU A 22 11.13 -8.26 16.93
C LEU A 22 10.11 -7.34 16.25
N TRP A 23 9.43 -6.51 17.03
CA TRP A 23 8.43 -5.57 16.54
C TRP A 23 9.05 -4.44 15.70
N LEU A 24 10.16 -3.85 16.15
CA LEU A 24 10.86 -2.77 15.43
C LEU A 24 11.27 -3.12 13.99
N PRO A 25 11.96 -4.24 13.71
CA PRO A 25 12.34 -4.59 12.34
C PRO A 25 11.13 -4.90 11.46
N LEU A 26 10.03 -5.44 12.02
CA LEU A 26 8.78 -5.63 11.27
C LEU A 26 8.16 -4.29 10.86
N LEU A 27 8.16 -3.30 11.74
CA LEU A 27 7.74 -1.94 11.38
C LEU A 27 8.63 -1.33 10.31
N LEU A 28 9.95 -1.45 10.44
CA LEU A 28 10.89 -0.96 9.42
C LEU A 28 10.62 -1.66 8.07
N CYS A 29 10.40 -2.96 8.07
CA CYS A 29 10.03 -3.72 6.86
C CYS A 29 8.73 -3.19 6.25
N SER A 30 7.70 -2.92 7.07
CA SER A 30 6.44 -2.35 6.60
C SER A 30 6.62 -0.97 5.96
N GLN A 31 7.47 -0.11 6.55
CA GLN A 31 7.78 1.21 6.01
C GLN A 31 8.58 1.12 4.72
N LEU A 32 9.57 0.23 4.64
CA LEU A 32 10.31 -0.03 3.40
C LEU A 32 9.38 -0.53 2.28
N CYS A 33 8.42 -1.40 2.60
CA CYS A 33 7.41 -1.86 1.65
C CYS A 33 6.49 -0.73 1.20
N ALA A 34 6.05 0.14 2.11
CA ALA A 34 5.22 1.30 1.80
C ALA A 34 5.95 2.28 0.88
N THR A 35 7.20 2.62 1.19
CA THR A 35 8.05 3.48 0.35
C THR A 35 8.27 2.86 -1.02
N GLY A 36 8.63 1.58 -1.08
CA GLY A 36 8.81 0.88 -2.36
C GLY A 36 7.53 0.87 -3.20
N LEU A 37 6.37 0.66 -2.57
CA LEU A 37 5.07 0.69 -3.25
C LEU A 37 4.74 2.10 -3.78
N ALA A 38 5.02 3.16 -3.01
CA ALA A 38 4.85 4.54 -3.46
C ALA A 38 5.73 4.85 -4.67
N THR A 39 7.03 4.53 -4.59
CA THR A 39 7.97 4.74 -5.70
C THR A 39 7.56 3.97 -6.96
N LEU A 40 7.15 2.70 -6.82
CA LEU A 40 6.65 1.91 -7.95
C LEU A 40 5.35 2.47 -8.52
N SER A 41 4.46 3.00 -7.68
CA SER A 41 3.20 3.60 -8.11
C SER A 41 3.44 4.91 -8.88
N ASP A 42 4.37 5.75 -8.40
CA ASP A 42 4.78 6.99 -9.06
C ASP A 42 5.40 6.71 -10.43
N ALA A 43 6.33 5.74 -10.50
CA ALA A 43 6.93 5.31 -11.76
C ALA A 43 5.85 4.82 -12.74
N ALA A 44 4.94 3.96 -12.27
CA ALA A 44 3.90 3.39 -13.11
C ALA A 44 2.84 4.43 -13.54
N ALA A 45 2.61 5.49 -12.77
CA ALA A 45 1.77 6.62 -13.15
C ALA A 45 2.45 7.48 -14.23
N SER A 46 3.76 7.72 -14.10
CA SER A 46 4.57 8.42 -15.10
C SER A 46 4.59 7.69 -16.44
N ASP A 47 4.85 6.38 -16.45
CA ASP A 47 4.82 5.55 -17.66
C ASP A 47 3.46 5.59 -18.36
N THR A 48 2.37 5.60 -17.56
CA THR A 48 1.00 5.67 -18.09
C THR A 48 0.73 7.04 -18.70
N ALA A 49 1.19 8.12 -18.06
CA ALA A 49 1.06 9.49 -18.51
C ALA A 49 1.78 9.73 -19.84
N GLU A 50 2.98 9.16 -20.02
CA GLU A 50 3.73 9.22 -21.28
C GLU A 50 3.01 8.50 -22.43
N ARG A 51 2.43 7.32 -22.18
CA ARG A 51 1.73 6.53 -23.21
C ARG A 51 0.40 7.13 -23.68
N HIS A 52 -0.32 7.87 -22.83
CA HIS A 52 -1.66 8.37 -23.12
C HIS A 52 -1.71 9.79 -23.71
N GLY A 53 -0.56 10.43 -23.95
CA GLY A 53 -0.45 11.74 -24.61
C GLY A 53 -1.01 12.94 -23.82
N HIS A 54 -1.64 12.71 -22.67
CA HIS A 54 -2.21 13.73 -21.77
C HIS A 54 -1.60 13.62 -20.35
N PRO A 55 -0.30 13.90 -20.19
CA PRO A 55 0.42 13.62 -18.96
C PRO A 55 -0.09 14.44 -17.77
N THR A 56 -0.51 15.68 -18.00
CA THR A 56 -1.00 16.59 -16.94
C THR A 56 -2.28 16.09 -16.29
N HIS A 57 -3.26 15.63 -17.07
CA HIS A 57 -4.54 15.13 -16.54
C HIS A 57 -4.37 13.79 -15.82
N THR A 58 -3.50 12.92 -16.35
CA THR A 58 -3.22 11.59 -15.76
C THR A 58 -2.51 11.72 -14.42
N LEU A 59 -1.45 12.55 -14.35
CA LEU A 59 -0.75 12.81 -13.09
C LEU A 59 -1.64 13.54 -12.08
N ALA A 60 -2.45 14.52 -12.51
CA ALA A 60 -3.34 15.25 -11.61
C ALA A 60 -4.39 14.32 -10.96
N SER A 61 -4.97 13.41 -11.76
CA SER A 61 -5.91 12.42 -11.24
C SER A 61 -5.23 11.44 -10.28
N TYR A 62 -4.01 11.00 -10.59
CA TYR A 62 -3.21 10.16 -9.70
C TYR A 62 -2.92 10.85 -8.36
N ALA A 63 -2.41 12.09 -8.39
CA ALA A 63 -2.10 12.86 -7.19
C ALA A 63 -3.35 13.08 -6.32
N PHE A 64 -4.48 13.41 -6.93
CA PHE A 64 -5.75 13.56 -6.22
C PHE A 64 -6.16 12.28 -5.48
N ILE A 65 -6.03 11.12 -6.12
CA ILE A 65 -6.33 9.81 -5.51
C ILE A 65 -5.36 9.52 -4.35
N VAL A 66 -4.07 9.80 -4.53
CA VAL A 66 -3.05 9.62 -3.48
C VAL A 66 -3.33 10.50 -2.27
N ASP A 67 -3.65 11.78 -2.49
CA ASP A 67 -3.98 12.73 -1.41
C ASP A 67 -5.24 12.29 -0.65
N CYS A 68 -6.27 11.86 -1.38
CA CYS A 68 -7.49 11.31 -0.79
C CYS A 68 -7.20 10.05 0.05
N GLY A 69 -6.34 9.15 -0.44
CA GLY A 69 -5.90 7.97 0.29
C GLY A 69 -5.12 8.33 1.56
N ALA A 70 -4.21 9.29 1.48
CA ALA A 70 -3.43 9.77 2.61
C ALA A 70 -4.30 10.42 3.70
N ALA A 71 -5.40 11.08 3.33
CA ALA A 71 -6.37 11.62 4.27
C ALA A 71 -7.31 10.55 4.83
N ALA A 72 -7.80 9.63 4.00
CA ALA A 72 -8.72 8.57 4.41
C ALA A 72 -8.05 7.49 5.28
N GLY A 73 -6.76 7.21 5.04
CA GLY A 73 -6.00 6.18 5.76
C GLY A 73 -6.06 6.34 7.29
N PRO A 74 -5.66 7.50 7.86
CA PRO A 74 -5.75 7.76 9.29
C PRO A 74 -7.17 7.70 9.83
N VAL A 75 -8.16 8.23 9.09
CA VAL A 75 -9.57 8.20 9.52
C VAL A 75 -10.07 6.76 9.68
N LEU A 76 -9.76 5.89 8.71
CA LEU A 76 -10.11 4.47 8.77
C LEU A 76 -9.30 3.75 9.86
N ALA A 77 -8.00 3.98 9.94
CA ALA A 77 -7.13 3.34 10.92
C ALA A 77 -7.54 3.66 12.36
N TYR A 78 -7.74 4.94 12.69
CA TYR A 78 -8.19 5.35 14.02
C TYR A 78 -9.64 4.94 14.29
N GLY A 79 -10.50 4.92 13.28
CA GLY A 79 -11.87 4.41 13.41
C GLY A 79 -11.90 2.93 13.80
N VAL A 80 -11.13 2.09 13.10
CA VAL A 80 -10.99 0.66 13.42
C VAL A 80 -10.34 0.48 14.79
N GLN A 81 -9.27 1.23 15.08
CA GLN A 81 -8.60 1.19 16.37
C GLN A 81 -9.55 1.51 17.52
N GLY A 82 -10.40 2.52 17.38
CA GLY A 82 -11.35 2.94 18.40
C GLY A 82 -12.46 1.91 18.67
N LEU A 83 -12.84 1.12 17.67
CA LEU A 83 -13.93 0.14 17.76
C LEU A 83 -13.45 -1.27 18.16
N TRP A 84 -12.31 -1.70 17.62
CA TRP A 84 -11.84 -3.09 17.73
C TRP A 84 -10.39 -3.22 18.23
N GLY A 85 -9.73 -2.11 18.55
CA GLY A 85 -8.35 -2.10 19.04
C GLY A 85 -7.30 -2.06 17.92
N MET A 86 -6.03 -1.94 18.34
CA MET A 86 -4.91 -1.72 17.42
C MET A 86 -4.62 -2.95 16.54
N ASP A 87 -4.78 -4.16 17.07
CA ASP A 87 -4.53 -5.39 16.30
C ASP A 87 -5.45 -5.50 15.09
N ALA A 88 -6.72 -5.09 15.25
CA ALA A 88 -7.69 -5.01 14.17
C ALA A 88 -7.29 -3.94 13.13
N ALA A 89 -6.70 -2.82 13.55
CA ALA A 89 -6.20 -1.80 12.63
C ALA A 89 -5.04 -2.33 11.76
N TYR A 90 -4.12 -3.10 12.34
CA TYR A 90 -3.05 -3.75 11.58
C TYR A 90 -3.57 -4.85 10.65
N LEU A 91 -4.50 -5.69 11.10
CA LEU A 91 -5.09 -6.75 10.27
C LEU A 91 -5.93 -6.20 9.12
N THR A 92 -6.68 -5.11 9.34
CA THR A 92 -7.44 -4.45 8.26
C THR A 92 -6.52 -3.84 7.20
N ALA A 93 -5.42 -3.21 7.62
CA ALA A 93 -4.40 -2.72 6.69
C ALA A 93 -3.73 -3.88 5.92
N ALA A 94 -3.40 -4.98 6.60
CA ALA A 94 -2.85 -6.19 5.97
C ALA A 94 -3.83 -6.79 4.95
N ALA A 95 -5.11 -6.89 5.29
CA ALA A 95 -6.16 -7.38 4.41
C ALA A 95 -6.32 -6.49 3.17
N LEU A 96 -6.28 -5.16 3.34
CA LEU A 96 -6.34 -4.22 2.22
C LEU A 96 -5.18 -4.45 1.23
N LEU A 97 -3.94 -4.58 1.73
CA LEU A 97 -2.77 -4.87 0.89
C LEU A 97 -2.89 -6.23 0.18
N LEU A 98 -3.41 -7.26 0.86
CA LEU A 98 -3.69 -8.56 0.24
C LEU A 98 -4.76 -8.48 -0.85
N CYS A 99 -5.81 -7.69 -0.65
CA CYS A 99 -6.85 -7.48 -1.67
C CYS A 99 -6.28 -6.77 -2.91
N LEU A 100 -5.32 -5.85 -2.74
CA LEU A 100 -4.68 -5.12 -3.83
C LEU A 100 -3.62 -5.95 -4.57
N LEU A 101 -3.03 -6.97 -3.93
CA LEU A 101 -2.04 -7.85 -4.53
C LEU A 101 -2.46 -8.48 -5.87
N PRO A 102 -3.63 -9.14 -6.01
CA PRO A 102 -4.04 -9.73 -7.28
C PRO A 102 -4.28 -8.69 -8.37
N LEU A 103 -4.78 -7.49 -8.03
CA LEU A 103 -4.93 -6.38 -8.98
C LEU A 103 -3.57 -5.96 -9.53
N TRP A 104 -2.57 -5.87 -8.66
CA TRP A 104 -1.21 -5.52 -9.06
C TRP A 104 -0.58 -6.59 -9.97
N MET A 105 -0.75 -7.88 -9.67
CA MET A 105 -0.24 -8.97 -10.52
C MET A 105 -0.90 -9.00 -11.91
N ARG A 106 -2.21 -8.69 -11.99
CA ARG A 106 -2.92 -8.54 -13.27
C ARG A 106 -2.36 -7.39 -14.12
N ARG A 107 -1.93 -6.30 -13.48
CA ARG A 107 -1.26 -5.19 -14.17
C ARG A 107 0.11 -5.59 -14.70
N GLU A 108 0.95 -6.22 -13.85
CA GLU A 108 2.29 -6.70 -14.24
C GLU A 108 2.21 -7.63 -15.46
N THR A 109 1.26 -8.58 -15.45
CA THR A 109 1.04 -9.49 -16.58
C THR A 109 0.54 -8.79 -17.84
N SER A 110 -0.33 -7.79 -17.72
CA SER A 110 -0.80 -7.00 -18.87
C SER A 110 0.30 -6.17 -19.52
N GLN A 111 1.25 -5.66 -18.73
CA GLN A 111 2.41 -4.92 -19.24
C GLN A 111 3.43 -5.82 -19.94
N ALA A 112 3.55 -7.09 -19.54
CA ALA A 112 4.46 -8.04 -20.18
C ALA A 112 4.00 -8.49 -21.58
N HIS A 113 2.73 -8.28 -21.94
CA HIS A 113 2.15 -8.64 -23.23
C HIS A 113 1.96 -7.46 -24.19
N SER A 114 2.31 -6.24 -23.76
CA SER A 114 2.24 -5.00 -24.55
C SER A 114 3.63 -4.56 -25.01
#